data_AF-A0A1V1UWD7-F1
#
_entry.id   AF-A0A1V1UWD7-F1
#
_cell.length_a   1.000
_cell.length_b   1.000
_cell.length_c   1.000
_cell.angle_alpha   90.00
_cell.angle_beta   90.00
_cell.angle_gamma   90.00
#
_symmetry.space_group_name_H-M   'P 1'
#
loop_
_entity.id
_entity.type
_entity.pdbx_description
1 polymer ?
#
loop_
_entity_poly.entity_id
_entity_poly.type
_entity_poly.pdbx_seq_one_letter_code
_entity_poly.pdbx_strand_id
1 'polypeptide(L)'
;MVGMTDDRTPSEPNVVAWTRRPAAVWAAARADYLAGATAAEACERHGLSKSTFRWRARTEGWRRADQPEGSVFEPLGLAELGHLDTSLPFNAADMARLAWSHAGRALREGKLIEARGWSRLHNDLTLVVKADKELLSWHRICAKDPKRRHFAEVTPLRPIEEN
;
A
#
# COMPACT_ATOMS: atom_id res chain seq x y z
N MET A 1 40.57 0.67 64.51
CA MET A 1 40.46 1.84 63.61
C MET A 1 40.46 1.29 62.20
N VAL A 2 39.26 1.11 61.61
CA VAL A 2 38.74 1.91 60.46
C VAL A 2 39.74 1.85 59.30
N GLY A 3 39.58 1.02 58.29
CA GLY A 3 38.41 0.91 57.40
C GLY A 3 38.88 1.40 56.03
N MET A 4 39.48 0.50 55.24
CA MET A 4 39.91 0.76 53.88
C MET A 4 38.66 1.13 53.08
N THR A 5 38.52 2.41 52.76
CA THR A 5 37.43 2.92 51.94
C THR A 5 37.57 2.34 50.54
N ASP A 6 36.81 1.28 50.31
CA ASP A 6 36.48 0.75 49.00
C ASP A 6 35.67 1.85 48.31
N ASP A 7 36.38 2.79 47.66
CA ASP A 7 35.80 3.88 46.87
C ASP A 7 35.26 3.30 45.57
N ARG A 8 34.20 2.51 45.72
CA ARG A 8 33.40 1.99 44.63
C ARG A 8 32.55 3.17 44.16
N THR A 9 33.14 3.97 43.28
CA THR A 9 32.43 5.00 42.53
C THR A 9 31.14 4.36 42.00
N PRO A 10 29.94 4.87 42.31
CA PRO A 10 28.73 4.31 41.74
C PRO A 10 28.85 4.51 40.24
N SER A 11 28.99 3.41 39.49
CA SER A 11 28.82 3.45 38.04
C SER A 11 27.46 4.07 37.79
N GLU A 12 27.44 5.31 37.31
CA GLU A 12 26.22 5.95 36.84
C GLU A 12 25.49 4.95 35.95
N PRO A 13 24.20 4.69 36.17
CA PRO A 13 23.47 3.90 35.21
C PRO A 13 23.56 4.65 33.89
N ASN A 14 24.27 4.06 32.92
CA ASN A 14 24.18 4.42 31.52
C ASN A 14 22.78 4.04 31.04
N VAL A 15 21.78 4.76 31.54
CA VAL A 15 20.45 4.82 30.96
C VAL A 15 20.61 5.66 29.71
N VAL A 16 21.04 5.01 28.64
CA VAL A 16 20.73 5.46 27.29
C VAL A 16 19.22 5.68 27.29
N ALA A 17 18.79 6.92 27.46
CA ALA A 17 17.40 7.28 27.35
C ALA A 17 17.00 6.87 25.94
N TRP A 18 16.31 5.74 25.78
CA TRP A 18 15.67 5.40 24.51
C TRP A 18 14.85 6.61 24.15
N THR A 19 15.35 7.40 23.20
CA THR A 19 14.89 8.75 22.93
C THR A 19 13.42 8.67 22.61
N ARG A 20 12.57 8.92 23.61
CA ARG A 20 11.14 9.06 23.41
C ARG A 20 11.00 10.31 22.56
N ARG A 21 10.87 10.11 21.25
CA ARG A 21 10.65 11.21 20.31
C ARG A 21 9.47 12.04 20.81
N PRO A 22 9.58 13.38 20.80
CA PRO A 22 8.56 14.25 21.36
C PRO A 22 7.20 14.01 20.69
N ALA A 23 6.12 14.16 21.44
CA ALA A 23 4.76 13.91 20.94
C ALA A 23 4.42 14.76 19.70
N ALA A 24 4.98 15.97 19.61
CA ALA A 24 4.84 16.85 18.46
C ALA A 24 5.35 16.23 17.14
N VAL A 25 6.48 15.51 17.19
CA VAL A 25 7.05 14.84 15.99
C VAL A 25 6.13 13.71 15.53
N TRP A 26 5.53 13.00 16.48
CA TRP A 26 4.56 11.95 16.16
C TRP A 26 3.24 12.49 15.62
N ALA A 27 2.77 13.62 16.14
CA ALA A 27 1.60 14.31 15.61
C ALA A 27 1.84 14.81 14.17
N ALA A 28 3.01 15.39 13.90
CA ALA A 28 3.40 15.83 12.56
C ALA A 28 3.53 14.64 11.59
N ALA A 29 4.18 13.55 12.00
CA ALA A 29 4.29 12.35 11.18
C ALA A 29 2.93 11.68 10.90
N ARG A 30 2.01 11.71 11.87
CA ARG A 30 0.62 11.26 11.67
C ARG A 30 -0.12 12.16 10.69
N ALA A 31 0.02 13.48 10.81
CA ALA A 31 -0.63 14.43 9.90
C ALA A 31 -0.17 14.22 8.45
N ASP A 32 1.14 14.11 8.22
CA ASP A 32 1.71 13.83 6.90
C ASP A 32 1.22 12.50 6.32
N TYR A 33 1.19 11.46 7.17
CA TYR A 33 0.64 10.18 6.78
C TYR A 33 -0.84 10.29 6.45
N LEU A 34 -1.68 10.93 7.26
CA LEU A 34 -3.10 11.05 6.93
C LEU A 34 -3.36 11.95 5.71
N ALA A 35 -2.47 12.90 5.40
CA ALA A 35 -2.52 13.74 4.20
C ALA A 35 -2.14 13.03 2.89
N GLY A 36 -1.70 11.76 2.95
CA GLY A 36 -1.45 10.94 1.77
C GLY A 36 0.00 10.47 1.59
N ALA A 37 0.95 10.97 2.39
CA ALA A 37 2.33 10.49 2.32
C ALA A 37 2.42 8.99 2.66
N THR A 38 3.39 8.30 2.07
CA THR A 38 3.69 6.92 2.44
C THR A 38 4.29 6.88 3.85
N ALA A 39 4.17 5.72 4.52
CA ALA A 39 4.81 5.53 5.83
C ALA A 39 6.35 5.66 5.74
N ALA A 40 6.94 5.44 4.56
CA ALA A 40 8.36 5.63 4.34
C ALA A 40 8.75 7.11 4.33
N GLU A 41 8.04 7.93 3.54
CA GLU A 41 8.27 9.37 3.45
C GLU A 41 8.02 10.08 4.80
N ALA A 42 6.94 9.72 5.50
CA ALA A 42 6.66 10.26 6.83
C ALA A 42 7.77 9.88 7.85
N CYS A 43 8.31 8.65 7.78
CA CYS A 43 9.40 8.25 8.67
C CYS A 43 10.71 8.98 8.35
N GLU A 44 11.03 9.13 7.07
CA GLU A 44 12.25 9.82 6.61
C GLU A 44 12.24 11.29 7.03
N ARG A 45 11.13 12.00 6.79
CA ARG A 45 10.98 13.41 7.12
C ARG A 45 11.10 13.71 8.62
N HIS A 46 10.65 12.78 9.46
CA HIS A 46 10.58 12.97 10.91
C HIS A 46 11.64 12.19 11.70
N GLY A 47 12.57 11.50 11.02
CA GLY A 47 13.63 10.71 11.65
C GLY A 47 13.12 9.56 12.52
N LEU A 48 12.04 8.91 12.08
CA LEU A 48 11.34 7.83 12.79
C LEU A 48 11.65 6.46 12.18
N SER A 49 11.62 5.43 13.02
CA SER A 49 11.68 4.04 12.56
C SER A 49 10.32 3.60 12.01
N LYS A 50 10.33 2.98 10.81
CA LYS A 50 9.15 2.37 10.19
C LYS A 50 8.44 1.36 11.11
N SER A 51 9.20 0.58 11.87
CA SER A 51 8.64 -0.44 12.77
C SER A 51 7.88 0.19 13.94
N THR A 52 8.49 1.20 14.59
CA THR A 52 7.85 1.95 15.68
C THR A 52 6.64 2.74 15.19
N PHE A 53 6.74 3.32 14.00
CA PHE A 53 5.64 4.04 13.37
C PHE A 53 4.45 3.13 13.11
N ARG A 54 4.66 1.95 12.52
CA ARG A 54 3.59 0.98 12.26
C ARG A 54 2.95 0.44 13.54
N TRP A 55 3.76 0.13 14.55
CA TRP A 55 3.26 -0.31 15.86
C TRP A 55 2.35 0.76 16.46
N ARG A 56 2.81 2.01 16.49
CA ARG A 56 2.05 3.13 17.04
C ARG A 56 0.79 3.43 16.23
N ALA A 57 0.87 3.38 14.91
CA ALA A 57 -0.28 3.53 14.00
C ALA A 57 -1.39 2.52 14.28
N ARG A 58 -0.99 1.28 14.57
CA ARG A 58 -1.92 0.20 14.94
C ARG A 58 -2.51 0.44 16.34
N THR A 59 -1.66 0.73 17.33
CA THR A 59 -2.09 0.92 18.73
C THR A 59 -3.03 2.11 18.88
N GLU A 60 -2.81 3.18 18.13
CA GLU A 60 -3.62 4.40 18.15
C GLU A 60 -4.73 4.41 17.07
N GLY A 61 -4.89 3.32 16.31
CA GLY A 61 -6.04 3.12 15.42
C GLY A 61 -6.07 3.96 14.14
N TRP A 62 -4.96 4.55 13.71
CA TRP A 62 -4.89 5.37 12.49
C TRP A 62 -4.11 4.70 11.34
N ARG A 63 -3.73 3.43 11.48
CA ARG A 63 -3.12 2.65 10.40
C ARG A 63 -4.14 2.38 9.29
N ARG A 64 -3.87 2.86 8.07
CA ARG A 64 -4.77 2.67 6.90
C ARG A 64 -5.13 1.22 6.61
N ALA A 65 -4.18 0.30 6.79
CA ALA A 65 -4.40 -1.13 6.54
C ALA A 65 -5.27 -1.82 7.61
N ASP A 66 -5.52 -1.17 8.75
CA ASP A 66 -6.41 -1.68 9.79
C ASP A 66 -7.79 -1.01 9.73
N GLN A 67 -8.00 -0.07 8.78
CA GLN A 67 -9.30 0.55 8.55
C GLN A 67 -10.20 -0.40 7.72
N PRO A 68 -11.52 -0.40 7.95
CA PRO A 68 -12.44 -1.23 7.18
C PRO A 68 -12.30 -0.94 5.68
N GLU A 69 -12.25 -2.03 4.90
CA GLU A 69 -12.07 -2.06 3.45
C GLU A 69 -13.14 -1.17 2.79
N GLY A 70 -12.75 0.03 2.37
CA GLY A 70 -13.65 1.04 1.78
C GLY A 70 -13.46 2.48 2.25
N SER A 71 -12.68 2.73 3.31
CA SER A 71 -12.56 4.07 3.91
C SER A 71 -11.45 4.99 3.35
N VAL A 72 -10.70 4.60 2.31
CA VAL A 72 -9.51 5.38 1.87
C VAL A 72 -9.41 5.62 0.36
N PHE A 73 -10.49 5.47 -0.40
CA PHE A 73 -10.46 5.88 -1.80
C PHE A 73 -11.76 6.58 -2.17
N GLU A 74 -11.80 7.89 -1.95
CA GLU A 74 -12.71 8.74 -2.73
C GLU A 74 -12.27 8.62 -4.20
N PRO A 75 -13.16 8.21 -5.11
CA PRO A 75 -12.84 8.16 -6.53
C PRO A 75 -12.36 9.54 -7.00
N LEU A 76 -11.24 9.57 -7.74
CA LEU A 76 -10.70 10.81 -8.30
C LEU A 76 -11.78 11.52 -9.12
N GLY A 77 -11.96 12.82 -8.86
CA GLY A 77 -12.88 13.64 -9.63
C GLY A 77 -12.49 13.72 -11.10
N LEU A 78 -13.45 14.02 -11.98
CA LEU A 78 -13.22 14.09 -13.43
C LEU A 78 -12.11 15.10 -13.82
N ALA A 79 -11.95 16.16 -13.02
CA ALA A 79 -10.86 17.12 -13.16
C ALA A 79 -9.50 16.47 -12.83
N GLU A 80 -9.37 15.81 -11.67
CA GLU A 80 -8.16 15.06 -11.29
C GLU A 80 -7.77 14.01 -12.32
N LEU A 81 -8.75 13.30 -12.89
CA LEU A 81 -8.51 12.32 -13.96
C LEU A 81 -7.88 12.95 -15.21
N GLY A 82 -8.21 14.21 -15.51
CA GLY A 82 -7.64 14.97 -16.62
C GLY A 82 -6.19 15.41 -16.41
N HIS A 83 -5.66 15.30 -15.18
CA HIS A 83 -4.29 15.64 -14.83
C HIS A 83 -3.35 14.43 -14.80
N LEU A 84 -3.90 13.22 -14.96
CA LEU A 84 -3.10 12.00 -15.02
C LEU A 84 -2.21 12.05 -16.26
N ASP A 85 -0.92 11.80 -16.05
CA ASP A 85 0.05 11.74 -17.14
C ASP A 85 -0.31 10.57 -18.06
N THR A 86 -0.95 10.89 -19.18
CA THR A 86 -1.39 9.94 -20.21
C THR A 86 -0.26 9.21 -20.91
N SER A 87 1.00 9.58 -20.63
CA SER A 87 2.17 8.84 -21.11
C SER A 87 2.52 7.62 -20.24
N LEU A 88 1.97 7.50 -19.03
CA LEU A 88 2.00 6.27 -18.24
C LEU A 88 0.95 5.26 -18.75
N PRO A 89 1.17 3.94 -18.54
CA PRO A 89 0.19 2.92 -18.93
C PRO A 89 -1.15 3.12 -18.21
N PHE A 90 -2.10 3.73 -18.91
CA PHE A 90 -3.40 4.16 -18.36
C PHE A 90 -4.46 3.04 -18.31
N ASN A 91 -4.20 1.89 -18.94
CA ASN A 91 -5.12 0.75 -18.91
C ASN A 91 -4.42 -0.52 -18.40
N ALA A 92 -5.23 -1.46 -17.90
CA ALA A 92 -4.75 -2.72 -17.34
C ALA A 92 -3.90 -3.53 -18.34
N ALA A 93 -4.13 -3.39 -19.65
CA ALA A 93 -3.36 -4.11 -20.67
C ALA A 93 -1.94 -3.56 -20.81
N ASP A 94 -1.78 -2.24 -20.79
CA ASP A 94 -0.46 -1.60 -20.85
C ASP A 94 0.31 -1.83 -19.55
N MET A 95 -0.37 -1.81 -18.40
CA MET A 95 0.24 -2.19 -17.11
C MET A 95 0.68 -3.66 -17.11
N ALA A 96 -0.10 -4.58 -17.68
CA ALA A 96 0.25 -5.99 -17.78
C ALA A 96 1.53 -6.19 -18.63
N ARG A 97 1.64 -5.49 -19.76
CA ARG A 97 2.83 -5.52 -20.63
C ARG A 97 4.06 -4.98 -19.91
N LEU A 98 3.91 -3.87 -19.18
CA LEU A 98 4.99 -3.27 -18.42
C LEU A 98 5.47 -4.24 -17.32
N ALA A 99 4.56 -4.81 -16.53
CA ALA A 99 4.88 -5.81 -15.52
C ALA A 99 5.66 -7.00 -16.10
N TRP A 100 5.28 -7.48 -17.28
CA TRP A 100 6.01 -8.57 -17.95
C TRP A 100 7.43 -8.18 -18.37
N SER A 101 7.62 -6.95 -18.85
CA SER A 101 8.96 -6.45 -19.20
C SER A 101 9.89 -6.36 -17.97
N HIS A 102 9.35 -5.97 -16.81
CA HIS A 102 10.06 -5.99 -15.53
C HIS A 102 10.40 -7.41 -15.08
N ALA A 103 9.48 -8.37 -15.23
CA ALA A 103 9.75 -9.79 -14.94
C ALA A 103 10.94 -10.32 -15.77
N GLY A 104 10.95 -10.04 -17.07
CA GLY A 104 12.04 -10.44 -17.97
C GLY A 104 13.38 -9.76 -17.66
N ARG A 105 13.36 -8.50 -17.20
CA ARG A 105 14.57 -7.83 -16.70
C ARG A 105 15.09 -8.49 -15.41
N ALA A 106 14.22 -8.71 -14.43
CA ALA A 106 14.58 -9.35 -13.16
C ALA A 106 15.15 -10.76 -13.35
N LEU A 107 14.62 -11.54 -14.30
CA LEU A 107 15.16 -12.85 -14.67
C LEU A 107 16.61 -12.77 -15.19
N ARG A 108 16.89 -11.83 -16.10
CA ARG A 108 18.25 -11.62 -16.64
C ARG A 108 19.23 -11.16 -15.57
N GLU A 109 18.75 -10.46 -14.55
CA GLU A 109 19.55 -10.01 -13.40
C GLU A 109 19.66 -11.07 -12.28
N GLY A 110 19.06 -12.26 -12.44
CA GLY A 110 19.10 -13.32 -11.43
C GLY A 110 18.19 -13.07 -10.21
N LYS A 111 17.33 -12.05 -10.24
CA LYS A 111 16.44 -11.66 -9.14
C LYS A 111 15.12 -12.45 -9.18
N LEU A 112 15.19 -13.74 -8.83
CA LEU A 112 14.07 -14.69 -9.02
C LEU A 112 12.81 -14.33 -8.21
N ILE A 113 12.96 -13.77 -7.00
CA ILE A 113 11.82 -13.38 -6.16
C ILE A 113 11.10 -12.16 -6.76
N GLU A 114 11.85 -11.18 -7.25
CA GLU A 114 11.27 -10.01 -7.94
C GLU A 114 10.59 -10.44 -9.23
N ALA A 115 11.23 -11.30 -10.03
CA ALA A 115 10.65 -11.85 -11.25
C ALA A 115 9.30 -12.53 -10.96
N ARG A 116 9.21 -13.32 -9.89
CA ARG A 116 7.95 -13.96 -9.47
C ARG A 116 6.89 -12.93 -9.06
N GLY A 117 7.27 -11.87 -8.36
CA GLY A 117 6.37 -10.77 -8.00
C GLY A 117 5.77 -10.09 -9.23
N TRP A 118 6.62 -9.74 -10.20
CA TRP A 118 6.20 -9.13 -11.45
C TRP A 118 5.33 -10.04 -12.32
N SER A 119 5.65 -11.34 -12.40
CA SER A 119 4.83 -12.33 -13.10
C SER A 119 3.45 -12.49 -12.48
N ARG A 120 3.33 -12.43 -11.15
CA ARG A 120 2.03 -12.47 -10.47
C ARG A 120 1.19 -11.23 -10.82
N LEU A 121 1.79 -10.04 -10.73
CA LEU A 121 1.11 -8.80 -11.10
C LEU A 121 0.63 -8.81 -12.56
N HIS A 122 1.44 -9.34 -13.49
CA HIS A 122 1.04 -9.53 -14.89
C HIS A 122 -0.21 -10.41 -15.04
N ASN A 123 -0.25 -11.54 -14.31
CA ASN A 123 -1.40 -12.45 -14.35
C ASN A 123 -2.67 -11.77 -13.81
N ASP A 124 -2.55 -11.08 -12.67
CA ASP A 124 -3.67 -10.37 -12.04
C ASP A 124 -4.23 -9.29 -12.99
N LEU A 125 -3.37 -8.50 -13.63
CA LEU A 125 -3.77 -7.49 -14.61
C LEU A 125 -4.38 -8.10 -15.88
N THR A 126 -3.90 -9.26 -16.32
CA THR A 126 -4.46 -9.98 -17.48
C THR A 126 -5.89 -10.47 -17.20
N LEU A 127 -6.20 -10.84 -15.95
CA LEU A 127 -7.57 -11.17 -15.56
C LEU A 127 -8.48 -9.94 -15.64
N VAL A 128 -8.01 -8.78 -15.19
CA VAL A 128 -8.75 -7.51 -15.32
C VAL A 128 -9.03 -7.17 -16.79
N VAL A 129 -8.03 -7.31 -17.66
CA VAL A 129 -8.19 -7.07 -19.11
C VAL A 129 -9.25 -8.00 -19.74
N LYS A 130 -9.33 -9.26 -19.29
CA LYS A 130 -10.35 -10.19 -19.77
C LYS A 130 -11.74 -9.76 -19.32
N ALA A 131 -11.89 -9.43 -18.04
CA ALA A 131 -13.15 -8.94 -17.48
C ALA A 131 -13.64 -7.67 -18.19
N ASP A 132 -12.75 -6.70 -18.44
CA ASP A 132 -13.08 -5.47 -19.17
C ASP A 132 -13.57 -5.76 -20.60
N LYS A 133 -12.92 -6.71 -21.30
CA LYS A 133 -13.35 -7.14 -22.63
C LYS A 133 -14.71 -7.81 -22.61
N GLU A 134 -14.98 -8.64 -21.61
CA GLU A 134 -16.29 -9.30 -21.43
C GLU A 134 -17.37 -8.27 -21.15
N LEU A 135 -17.14 -7.31 -20.26
CA LEU A 135 -18.05 -6.20 -19.98
C LEU A 135 -18.34 -5.36 -21.23
N LEU A 136 -17.31 -4.96 -21.97
CA LEU A 136 -17.49 -4.23 -23.23
C LEU A 136 -18.25 -5.05 -24.29
N SER A 137 -18.02 -6.36 -24.35
CA SER A 137 -18.76 -7.25 -25.24
C SER A 137 -20.24 -7.34 -24.86
N TRP A 138 -20.53 -7.43 -23.55
CA TRP A 138 -21.89 -7.44 -23.01
C TRP A 138 -22.61 -6.13 -23.29
N HIS A 139 -21.98 -4.98 -23.02
CA HIS A 139 -22.52 -3.67 -23.35
C HIS A 139 -22.80 -3.49 -24.85
N ARG A 140 -21.92 -3.98 -25.73
CA ARG A 140 -22.15 -3.97 -27.19
C ARG A 140 -23.33 -4.85 -27.59
N ILE A 141 -23.52 -6.01 -26.97
CA ILE A 141 -24.66 -6.90 -27.22
C ILE A 141 -25.96 -6.25 -26.74
N CYS A 142 -25.98 -5.71 -25.53
CA CYS A 142 -27.14 -5.00 -24.96
C CYS A 142 -27.48 -3.69 -25.67
N ALA A 143 -26.50 -3.03 -26.31
CA ALA A 143 -26.74 -1.87 -27.17
C ALA A 143 -27.39 -2.27 -28.51
N LYS A 144 -27.07 -3.47 -29.04
CA LYS A 144 -27.68 -4.01 -30.27
C LYS A 144 -29.05 -4.64 -30.03
N ASP A 145 -29.28 -5.22 -28.86
CA ASP A 145 -30.55 -5.84 -28.46
C ASP A 145 -30.93 -5.42 -27.03
N PRO A 146 -31.65 -4.30 -26.86
CA PRO A 146 -31.97 -3.74 -25.55
C PRO A 146 -32.89 -4.63 -24.71
N LYS A 147 -33.53 -5.66 -25.30
CA LYS A 147 -34.35 -6.64 -24.57
C LYS A 147 -33.50 -7.67 -23.80
N ARG A 148 -32.18 -7.74 -24.03
CA ARG A 148 -31.25 -8.63 -23.32
C ARG A 148 -30.60 -8.04 -22.06
N ARG A 149 -31.06 -6.89 -21.57
CA ARG A 149 -30.52 -6.20 -20.37
C ARG A 149 -30.84 -6.89 -19.03
N HIS A 150 -30.86 -8.22 -18.97
CA HIS A 150 -30.87 -8.92 -17.69
C HIS A 150 -29.45 -8.95 -17.15
N PHE A 151 -29.22 -8.28 -16.02
CA PHE A 151 -27.94 -8.23 -15.32
C PHE A 151 -27.43 -9.66 -15.10
N ALA A 152 -26.21 -9.96 -15.55
CA ALA A 152 -25.46 -11.05 -14.94
C ALA A 152 -25.09 -10.56 -13.54
N GLU A 153 -25.59 -11.22 -12.50
CA GLU A 153 -25.08 -11.02 -11.15
C GLU A 153 -23.56 -11.17 -11.20
N VAL A 154 -22.84 -10.12 -10.81
CA VAL A 154 -21.38 -10.19 -10.70
C VAL A 154 -21.09 -11.13 -9.55
N THR A 155 -20.75 -12.38 -9.86
CA THR A 155 -20.31 -13.34 -8.85
C THR A 155 -19.11 -12.71 -8.12
N PRO A 156 -19.19 -12.47 -6.81
CA PRO A 156 -18.13 -11.80 -6.09
C PRO A 156 -16.84 -12.61 -6.19
N LEU A 157 -15.72 -11.91 -6.46
CA LEU A 157 -14.40 -12.52 -6.64
C LEU A 157 -13.86 -13.24 -5.39
N ARG A 158 -14.57 -13.14 -4.25
CA ARG A 158 -14.39 -13.98 -3.06
C ARG A 158 -15.75 -14.39 -2.50
N PRO A 159 -15.89 -15.62 -1.96
CA PRO A 159 -17.05 -15.99 -1.17
C PRO A 159 -17.22 -15.00 -0.01
N ILE A 160 -18.45 -14.54 0.21
CA ILE A 160 -18.82 -13.83 1.42
C ILE A 160 -18.71 -14.87 2.53
N GLU A 161 -17.68 -14.76 3.38
CA GLU A 161 -17.64 -15.55 4.61
C GLU A 161 -18.74 -15.00 5.53
N GLU A 162 -19.86 -15.71 5.59
CA GLU A 162 -20.93 -15.48 6.56
C GLU A 162 -20.38 -15.77 7.96
N ASN A 163 -20.52 -14.79 8.86
CA ASN A 163 -20.26 -14.92 10.30
C ASN A 163 -21.56 -14.79 11.07
#